data_AF-A0A533S8S6-F1
#
_entry.id   AF-A0A533S8S6-F1
#
_cell.length_a   1.000
_cell.length_b   1.000
_cell.length_c   1.000
_cell.angle_alpha   90.00
_cell.angle_beta   90.00
_cell.angle_gamma   90.00
#
_symmetry.space_group_name_H-M   'P 1'
#
loop_
_entity.id
_entity.type
_entity.pdbx_description
1 polymer ?
#
loop_
_entity_poly.entity_id
_entity_poly.type
_entity_poly.pdbx_seq_one_letter_code
_entity_poly.pdbx_strand_id
1 'polypeptide(L)'
;MSTNNSADFSSFKNELSPAALACFRVFFGNIRETLAKQGPQQKYETPINDFLSLNEVADVEAVAQSIREIIQCKVEKKVDTYSCFYPFFATVSIEGNKIRYSILKDIEDEISQVPAVFFV
;
A
#
# COMPACT_ATOMS: atom_id res chain seq x y z
N MET A 1 5.39 22.47 -19.89
CA MET A 1 4.55 22.23 -18.70
C MET A 1 4.65 20.75 -18.40
N SER A 2 5.18 20.38 -17.23
CA SER A 2 5.34 18.97 -16.84
C SER A 2 4.00 18.50 -16.28
N THR A 3 3.29 17.67 -17.03
CA THR A 3 2.04 17.04 -16.63
C THR A 3 2.34 16.01 -15.56
N ASN A 4 2.16 16.36 -14.29
CA ASN A 4 2.32 15.44 -13.17
C ASN A 4 1.06 14.57 -13.05
N ASN A 5 0.94 13.57 -13.92
CA ASN A 5 0.11 12.39 -13.67
C ASN A 5 0.80 11.59 -12.57
N SER A 6 0.60 11.97 -11.31
CA SER A 6 1.18 11.30 -10.16
C SER A 6 0.10 11.02 -9.12
N ALA A 7 0.02 9.78 -8.66
CA ALA A 7 -0.78 9.43 -7.50
C ALA A 7 -0.20 10.07 -6.24
N ASP A 8 -1.08 10.65 -5.44
CA ASP A 8 -0.75 11.23 -4.15
C ASP A 8 -1.11 10.24 -3.03
N PHE A 9 -0.07 9.77 -2.34
CA PHE A 9 -0.18 8.92 -1.15
C PHE A 9 0.00 9.71 0.15
N SER A 10 0.12 11.05 0.09
CA SER A 10 0.39 11.88 1.26
C SER A 10 -0.74 11.85 2.29
N SER A 11 -1.99 11.63 1.87
CA SER A 11 -3.14 11.43 2.76
C SER A 11 -2.92 10.30 3.75
N PHE A 12 -2.25 9.21 3.34
CA PHE A 12 -1.99 8.04 4.18
C PHE A 12 -1.10 8.39 5.37
N LYS A 13 -0.21 9.40 5.26
CA LYS A 13 0.61 9.85 6.40
C LYS A 13 -0.21 10.55 7.47
N ASN A 14 -1.34 11.17 7.10
CA ASN A 14 -2.17 11.96 8.00
C ASN A 14 -3.39 11.18 8.51
N GLU A 15 -3.86 10.20 7.74
CA GLU A 15 -5.07 9.43 8.05
C GLU A 15 -4.79 8.12 8.80
N LEU A 16 -3.61 7.52 8.61
CA LEU A 16 -3.27 6.25 9.24
C LEU A 16 -2.71 6.46 10.64
N SER A 17 -3.11 5.58 11.57
CA SER A 17 -2.40 5.44 12.85
C SER A 17 -0.93 5.03 12.62
N PRO A 18 -0.03 5.22 13.60
CA PRO A 18 1.37 4.79 13.47
C PRO A 18 1.53 3.31 13.10
N ALA A 19 0.71 2.43 13.68
CA ALA A 19 0.71 1.00 13.37
C ALA A 19 0.24 0.73 11.93
N ALA A 20 -0.83 1.40 11.50
CA ALA A 20 -1.34 1.24 10.14
C ALA A 20 -0.37 1.80 9.10
N LEU A 21 0.30 2.92 9.38
CA LEU A 21 1.34 3.48 8.52
C LEU A 21 2.55 2.56 8.41
N ALA A 22 2.97 1.93 9.51
CA ALA A 22 4.05 0.94 9.51
C ALA A 22 3.67 -0.29 8.67
N CYS A 23 2.45 -0.83 8.83
CA CYS A 23 1.94 -1.91 7.99
C CYS A 23 1.87 -1.52 6.50
N PHE A 24 1.37 -0.32 6.22
CA PHE A 24 1.30 0.22 4.85
C PHE A 24 2.68 0.29 4.19
N ARG A 25 3.72 0.70 4.94
CA ARG A 25 5.11 0.71 4.44
C ARG A 25 5.60 -0.69 4.07
N VAL A 26 5.25 -1.73 4.84
CA VAL A 26 5.57 -3.13 4.52
C VAL A 26 4.90 -3.54 3.20
N PHE A 27 3.59 -3.29 3.06
CA PHE A 27 2.87 -3.60 1.81
C PHE A 27 3.47 -2.88 0.60
N PHE A 28 3.70 -1.58 0.72
CA PHE A 28 4.26 -0.74 -0.33
C PHE A 28 5.66 -1.21 -0.73
N GLY A 29 6.51 -1.53 0.26
CA GLY A 29 7.85 -2.07 0.05
C GLY A 29 7.83 -3.40 -0.70
N ASN A 30 6.99 -4.34 -0.27
CA ASN A 30 6.87 -5.65 -0.91
C ASN A 30 6.37 -5.55 -2.35
N ILE A 31 5.35 -4.73 -2.63
CA ILE A 31 4.85 -4.49 -4.00
C ILE A 31 5.99 -3.99 -4.88
N ARG A 32 6.65 -2.92 -4.44
CA ARG A 32 7.75 -2.29 -5.19
C ARG A 32 8.90 -3.25 -5.46
N GLU A 33 9.32 -4.02 -4.46
CA GLU A 33 10.40 -5.00 -4.60
C GLU A 33 10.00 -6.12 -5.57
N THR A 34 8.76 -6.60 -5.47
CA THR A 34 8.21 -7.62 -6.37
C THR A 34 8.14 -7.10 -7.80
N LEU A 35 7.67 -5.86 -8.02
CA LEU A 35 7.65 -5.21 -9.32
C LEU A 35 9.05 -5.13 -9.94
N ALA A 36 10.05 -4.72 -9.15
CA ALA A 36 11.42 -4.58 -9.63
C ALA A 36 12.07 -5.93 -10.00
N LYS A 37 11.72 -7.02 -9.29
CA LYS A 37 12.34 -8.34 -9.47
C LYS A 37 11.59 -9.26 -10.43
N GLN A 38 10.27 -9.21 -10.41
CA GLN A 38 9.38 -10.18 -11.06
C GLN A 38 8.34 -9.51 -11.98
N GLY A 39 8.26 -8.18 -11.96
CA GLY A 39 7.23 -7.43 -12.69
C GLY A 39 5.85 -7.49 -12.03
N PRO A 40 4.83 -6.89 -12.68
CA PRO A 40 3.42 -6.92 -12.28
C PRO A 40 2.90 -8.28 -11.84
N GLN A 41 2.17 -8.33 -10.73
CA GLN A 41 1.54 -9.55 -10.21
C GLN A 41 0.04 -9.38 -10.09
N GLN A 42 -0.71 -10.45 -10.42
CA GLN A 42 -2.16 -10.47 -10.13
C GLN A 42 -2.46 -10.51 -8.63
N LYS A 43 -1.56 -11.12 -7.85
CA LYS A 43 -1.65 -11.25 -6.39
C LYS A 43 -0.26 -11.13 -5.78
N TYR A 44 -0.18 -10.34 -4.73
CA TYR A 44 0.98 -10.19 -3.88
C TYR A 44 0.79 -10.99 -2.59
N GLU A 45 1.88 -11.49 -2.05
CA GLU A 45 1.90 -12.19 -0.77
C GLU A 45 2.97 -11.58 0.14
N THR A 46 2.67 -11.42 1.42
CA THR A 46 3.65 -11.01 2.44
C THR A 46 3.48 -11.91 3.67
N PRO A 47 4.56 -12.49 4.22
CA PRO A 47 4.52 -13.19 5.49
C PRO A 47 3.95 -12.33 6.61
N ILE A 48 3.09 -12.91 7.46
CA ILE A 48 2.50 -12.16 8.59
C ILE A 48 3.56 -11.71 9.60
N ASN A 49 4.66 -12.46 9.69
CA ASN A 49 5.79 -12.16 10.57
C ASN A 49 6.46 -10.82 10.24
N ASP A 50 6.42 -10.39 8.98
CA ASP A 50 7.01 -9.10 8.58
C ASP A 50 6.25 -7.94 9.25
N PHE A 51 4.94 -8.10 9.49
CA PHE A 51 4.13 -7.12 10.21
C PHE A 51 4.29 -7.24 11.72
N LEU A 52 4.36 -8.46 12.26
CA LEU A 52 4.55 -8.70 13.70
C LEU A 52 5.97 -8.31 14.18
N SER A 53 6.90 -8.09 13.24
CA SER A 53 8.24 -7.57 13.54
C SER A 53 8.26 -6.06 13.78
N LEU A 54 7.15 -5.36 13.50
CA LEU A 54 7.01 -3.92 13.71
C LEU A 54 6.72 -3.62 15.18
N ASN A 55 7.42 -2.65 15.75
CA ASN A 55 7.27 -2.28 17.16
C ASN A 55 5.84 -1.81 17.51
N GLU A 56 5.12 -1.28 16.52
CA GLU A 56 3.77 -0.74 16.65
C GLU A 56 2.67 -1.81 16.52
N VAL A 57 3.02 -3.07 16.24
CA VAL A 57 2.06 -4.15 15.93
C VAL A 57 2.24 -5.30 16.93
N ALA A 58 1.30 -5.42 17.86
CA ALA A 58 1.41 -6.40 18.95
C ALA A 58 1.01 -7.82 18.54
N ASP A 59 -0.01 -7.97 17.69
CA ASP A 59 -0.60 -9.25 17.31
C ASP A 59 -1.31 -9.19 15.94
N VAL A 60 -1.90 -10.31 15.54
CA VAL A 60 -2.63 -10.44 14.27
C VAL A 60 -3.89 -9.56 14.22
N GLU A 61 -4.53 -9.26 15.36
CA GLU A 61 -5.69 -8.37 15.37
C GLU A 61 -5.25 -6.92 15.15
N ALA A 62 -4.09 -6.51 15.68
CA ALA A 62 -3.50 -5.21 15.37
C ALA A 62 -3.16 -5.07 13.88
N VAL A 63 -2.69 -6.16 13.23
CA VAL A 63 -2.52 -6.21 11.77
C VAL A 63 -3.87 -6.06 11.05
N ALA A 64 -4.90 -6.79 11.48
CA ALA A 64 -6.22 -6.72 10.88
C ALA A 64 -6.82 -5.31 11.00
N GLN A 65 -6.65 -4.67 12.15
CA GLN A 65 -7.10 -3.30 12.38
C GLN A 65 -6.36 -2.30 11.49
N SER A 66 -5.03 -2.45 11.37
CA SER A 66 -4.21 -1.66 10.46
C SER A 66 -4.68 -1.79 9.00
N ILE A 67 -5.00 -3.00 8.57
CA ILE A 67 -5.57 -3.24 7.23
C ILE A 67 -6.92 -2.56 7.06
N ARG A 68 -7.80 -2.60 8.08
CA ARG A 68 -9.10 -1.91 8.04
C ARG A 68 -8.94 -0.40 7.85
N GLU A 69 -7.97 0.22 8.51
CA GLU A 69 -7.63 1.64 8.32
C GLU A 69 -7.16 1.90 6.88
N ILE A 70 -6.24 1.09 6.37
CA ILE A 70 -5.72 1.24 4.99
C ILE A 70 -6.83 1.09 3.94
N ILE A 71 -7.80 0.19 4.15
CA ILE A 71 -8.96 0.01 3.25
C ILE A 71 -9.82 1.27 3.18
N GLN A 72 -9.90 2.06 4.27
CA GLN A 72 -10.69 3.29 4.30
C GLN A 72 -10.00 4.44 3.58
N CYS A 73 -8.68 4.40 3.44
CA CYS A 73 -7.91 5.40 2.72
C CYS A 73 -8.10 5.29 1.20
N LYS A 74 -8.01 6.44 0.52
CA LYS A 74 -8.08 6.54 -0.93
C LYS A 74 -6.81 7.19 -1.48
N VAL A 75 -6.32 6.64 -2.57
CA VAL A 75 -5.24 7.23 -3.38
C VAL A 75 -5.89 8.20 -4.36
N GLU A 76 -5.55 9.48 -4.27
CA GLU A 76 -5.99 10.49 -5.24
C GLU A 76 -4.99 10.52 -6.40
N LYS A 77 -5.49 10.39 -7.62
CA LYS A 77 -4.71 10.60 -8.85
C LYS A 77 -5.32 11.75 -9.63
N LYS A 78 -4.55 12.81 -9.82
CA LYS A 78 -4.96 13.94 -10.65
C LYS A 78 -4.65 13.64 -12.11
N VAL A 79 -5.69 13.72 -12.93
CA VAL A 79 -5.63 13.69 -14.40
C VAL A 79 -5.99 15.09 -14.89
N ASP A 80 -5.48 15.51 -16.04
CA ASP A 80 -5.55 16.90 -16.54
C ASP A 80 -6.89 17.64 -16.34
N THR A 81 -8.01 16.92 -16.40
CA THR A 81 -9.36 17.49 -16.30
C THR A 81 -10.22 16.93 -15.15
N TYR A 82 -9.73 15.95 -14.37
CA TYR A 82 -10.49 15.32 -13.28
C TYR A 82 -9.61 14.62 -12.24
N SER A 83 -10.14 14.40 -11.03
CA SER A 83 -9.50 13.58 -10.00
C SER A 83 -10.10 12.17 -9.99
N CYS A 84 -9.25 11.15 -10.00
CA CYS A 84 -9.61 9.79 -9.67
C CYS A 84 -9.32 9.49 -8.20
N PHE A 85 -10.16 8.66 -7.59
CA PHE A 85 -9.96 8.17 -6.23
C PHE A 85 -10.02 6.65 -6.25
N TYR A 86 -8.91 6.02 -5.89
CA TYR A 86 -8.76 4.57 -5.93
C TYR A 86 -8.58 4.02 -4.51
N PRO A 87 -9.15 2.85 -4.19
CA PRO A 87 -8.70 2.12 -3.01
C PRO A 87 -7.25 1.66 -3.20
N PHE A 88 -6.49 1.54 -2.11
CA PHE A 88 -5.13 0.97 -2.20
C PHE A 88 -5.19 -0.52 -2.56
N PHE A 89 -6.01 -1.29 -1.84
CA PHE A 89 -6.25 -2.70 -2.12
C PHE A 89 -7.49 -2.89 -2.98
N ALA A 90 -7.38 -3.67 -4.05
CA ALA A 90 -8.54 -4.24 -4.73
C ALA A 90 -9.11 -5.41 -3.90
N THR A 91 -8.24 -6.25 -3.33
CA THR A 91 -8.59 -7.28 -2.35
C THR A 91 -7.47 -7.44 -1.32
N VAL A 92 -7.82 -7.86 -0.10
CA VAL A 92 -6.85 -8.24 0.94
C VAL A 92 -7.45 -9.31 1.86
N SER A 93 -6.67 -10.32 2.22
CA SER A 93 -7.03 -11.40 3.16
C SER A 93 -5.84 -11.78 4.03
N ILE A 94 -6.12 -12.15 5.28
CA ILE A 94 -5.15 -12.80 6.18
C ILE A 94 -5.42 -14.31 6.09
N GLU A 95 -4.45 -15.07 5.58
CA GLU A 95 -4.56 -16.51 5.35
C GLU A 95 -3.45 -17.24 6.10
N GLY A 96 -3.76 -17.69 7.32
CA GLY A 96 -2.80 -18.39 8.16
C GLY A 96 -1.59 -17.51 8.51
N ASN A 97 -0.42 -17.86 8.00
CA ASN A 97 0.83 -17.15 8.28
C ASN A 97 1.21 -16.10 7.21
N LYS A 98 0.28 -15.70 6.34
CA LYS A 98 0.53 -14.71 5.30
C LYS A 98 -0.66 -13.82 5.04
N ILE A 99 -0.38 -12.68 4.41
CA ILE A 99 -1.36 -11.74 3.91
C ILE A 99 -1.31 -11.79 2.40
N ARG A 100 -2.47 -12.02 1.77
CA ARG A 100 -2.63 -12.02 0.32
C ARG A 100 -3.43 -10.81 -0.10
N TYR A 101 -2.99 -10.13 -1.14
CA TYR A 101 -3.66 -8.93 -1.60
C TYR A 101 -3.45 -8.68 -3.08
N SER A 102 -4.33 -7.88 -3.67
CA SER A 102 -4.22 -7.39 -5.04
C SER A 102 -4.39 -5.88 -5.05
N ILE A 103 -3.78 -5.22 -6.03
CA ILE A 103 -3.89 -3.79 -6.27
C ILE A 103 -4.39 -3.56 -7.69
N LEU A 104 -4.98 -2.40 -7.95
CA LEU A 104 -5.36 -2.00 -9.30
C LEU A 104 -4.11 -1.69 -10.12
N LYS A 105 -4.14 -1.97 -11.42
CA LYS A 105 -3.03 -1.65 -12.34
C LYS A 105 -2.64 -0.17 -12.29
N ASP A 106 -3.64 0.72 -12.19
CA ASP A 106 -3.41 2.15 -12.06
C ASP A 106 -2.61 2.52 -10.80
N ILE A 107 -2.72 1.75 -9.71
CA ILE A 107 -1.92 1.93 -8.49
C ILE A 107 -0.53 1.33 -8.66
N GLU A 108 -0.45 0.17 -9.31
CA GLU A 108 0.81 -0.52 -9.58
C GLU A 108 1.78 0.32 -10.42
N ASP A 109 1.28 0.93 -11.50
CA ASP A 109 2.04 1.82 -12.37
C ASP A 109 2.59 3.03 -11.60
N GLU A 110 1.83 3.54 -10.62
CA GLU A 110 2.22 4.68 -9.80
C GLU A 110 3.26 4.29 -8.75
N ILE A 111 3.10 3.15 -8.07
CA ILE A 111 4.10 2.64 -7.10
C ILE A 111 5.45 2.44 -7.78
N SER A 112 5.47 2.01 -9.05
CA SER A 112 6.70 1.85 -9.82
C SER A 112 7.47 3.18 -10.05
N GLN A 113 6.76 4.31 -10.01
CA GLN A 113 7.31 5.64 -10.29
C GLN A 113 7.66 6.42 -9.01
N VAL A 114 7.13 6.01 -7.85
CA VAL A 114 7.40 6.68 -6.57
C VAL A 114 8.86 6.43 -6.10
N PRO A 115 9.65 7.49 -5.82
CA PRO A 115 11.00 7.35 -5.29
C PRO A 115 11.02 6.60 -3.94
N ALA A 116 12.07 5.82 -3.66
CA ALA A 116 12.17 5.00 -2.43
C ALA A 116 12.05 5.82 -1.13
N VAL A 117 12.33 7.12 -1.22
CA VAL A 117 12.40 8.06 -0.11
C VAL A 117 11.03 8.58 0.33
N PHE A 118 9.94 8.25 -0.38
CA PHE A 118 8.65 8.92 -0.19
C PHE A 118 8.05 8.75 1.22
N PHE A 119 8.37 7.68 1.94
CA PHE A 119 7.84 7.41 3.29
C PHE A 119 8.88 7.51 4.41
N VAL A 120 10.10 8.01 4.13
CA VAL A 120 11.08 8.35 5.18
C VAL A 120 10.60 9.57 5.96
#